data_AF-A0AAD5JK89-F1
#
_entry.id   AF-A0AAD5JK89-F1
#
_cell.length_a   1.000
_cell.length_b   1.000
_cell.length_c   1.000
_cell.angle_alpha   90.00
_cell.angle_beta   90.00
_cell.angle_gamma   90.00
#
_symmetry.space_group_name_H-M   'P 1'
#
loop_
_entity.id
_entity.type
_entity.pdbx_description
1 polymer ?
#
loop_
_entity_poly.entity_id
_entity_poly.type
_entity_poly.pdbx_seq_one_letter_code
_entity_poly.pdbx_strand_id
1 'polypeptide(L)'
;MVEYMTAGEIYARCVREMYDFCVQHNLPDAWAYLYNRWYKESWWNTWARSTRTAIPIIKTTMMIESQWRILKRDFLVNSIRPRLDYLVWII
;
A
#
# COMPACT_ATOMS: atom_id res chain seq x y z
N MET A 1 -16.09 -9.05 -14.34
CA MET A 1 -15.85 -10.03 -13.27
C MET A 1 -14.56 -9.60 -12.60
N VAL A 2 -14.60 -9.12 -11.35
CA VAL A 2 -13.38 -8.69 -10.64
C VAL A 2 -12.72 -9.94 -10.09
N GLU A 3 -11.54 -10.27 -10.60
CA GLU A 3 -10.77 -11.44 -10.16
C GLU A 3 -10.11 -11.10 -8.82
N TYR A 4 -10.56 -11.74 -7.74
CA TYR A 4 -10.02 -11.51 -6.40
C TYR A 4 -8.76 -12.34 -6.23
N MET A 5 -7.61 -11.67 -6.10
CA MET A 5 -6.36 -12.33 -5.78
C MET A 5 -6.35 -12.79 -4.33
N THR A 6 -5.87 -14.00 -4.09
CA THR A 6 -5.60 -14.53 -2.76
C THR A 6 -4.42 -13.80 -2.11
N ALA A 7 -4.33 -13.86 -0.77
CA ALA A 7 -3.24 -13.23 -0.03
C ALA A 7 -1.85 -13.70 -0.49
N GLY A 8 -1.72 -14.99 -0.84
CA GLY A 8 -0.50 -15.58 -1.35
C GLY A 8 -0.13 -15.09 -2.75
N GLU A 9 -1.11 -14.91 -3.64
CA GLU A 9 -0.88 -14.35 -4.98
C GLU A 9 -0.48 -12.88 -4.92
N ILE A 10 -1.10 -12.10 -4.03
CA ILE A 10 -0.71 -10.70 -3.78
C ILE A 10 0.73 -10.64 -3.28
N TYR A 11 1.08 -11.50 -2.32
CA TYR A 11 2.45 -11.60 -1.80
C TYR A 11 3.45 -11.92 -2.91
N ALA A 12 3.22 -13.01 -3.65
CA ALA A 12 4.11 -13.44 -4.72
C ALA A 12 4.29 -12.37 -5.81
N ARG A 13 3.21 -11.66 -6.16
CA ARG A 13 3.27 -10.57 -7.15
C ARG A 13 4.11 -9.39 -6.64
N CYS A 14 3.87 -8.92 -5.41
CA CYS A 14 4.63 -7.79 -4.86
C CYS A 14 6.12 -8.11 -4.65
N VAL A 15 6.43 -9.33 -4.20
CA VAL A 15 7.82 -9.82 -4.07
C VAL A 15 8.51 -9.79 -5.44
N ARG A 16 7.84 -10.31 -6.47
CA ARG A 16 8.38 -10.37 -7.83
C ARG A 16 8.58 -8.98 -8.43
N GLU A 17 7.57 -8.11 -8.35
CA GLU A 17 7.68 -6.72 -8.84
C GLU A 17 8.87 -5.98 -8.22
N MET A 18 9.05 -6.08 -6.90
CA MET A 18 10.17 -5.42 -6.23
C MET A 18 11.52 -6.08 -6.55
N TYR A 19 11.56 -7.41 -6.67
CA TYR A 19 12.76 -8.11 -7.10
C TYR A 19 13.19 -7.68 -8.50
N ASP A 20 12.25 -7.70 -9.46
CA ASP A 20 12.50 -7.33 -10.85
C ASP A 20 12.96 -5.86 -10.94
N PHE A 21 12.36 -4.97 -10.16
CA PHE A 21 12.81 -3.58 -10.04
C PHE A 21 14.25 -3.49 -9.54
N CYS A 22 14.59 -4.18 -8.44
CA CYS A 22 15.95 -4.17 -7.90
C CYS A 22 16.97 -4.78 -8.88
N VAL A 23 16.60 -5.83 -9.62
CA VAL A 23 17.45 -6.44 -10.65
C VAL A 23 17.67 -5.47 -11.81
N GLN A 24 16.60 -4.87 -12.33
CA GLN A 24 16.67 -3.90 -13.43
C GLN A 24 17.56 -2.70 -13.11
N HIS A 25 17.59 -2.27 -11.85
CA HIS A 25 18.40 -1.13 -11.39
C HIS A 25 19.74 -1.52 -10.76
N ASN A 26 20.13 -2.81 -10.78
CA ASN A 26 21.35 -3.33 -10.16
C ASN A 26 21.50 -2.92 -8.68
N LEU A 27 20.44 -3.14 -7.88
CA LEU A 27 20.36 -2.79 -6.46
C LEU A 27 20.30 -4.04 -5.56
N PRO A 28 21.34 -4.90 -5.53
CA PRO A 28 21.32 -6.16 -4.79
C PRO A 28 21.23 -5.95 -3.26
N ASP A 29 21.92 -4.94 -2.74
CA ASP A 29 21.92 -4.63 -1.29
C ASP A 29 20.54 -4.12 -0.84
N ALA A 30 19.89 -3.31 -1.68
CA ALA A 30 18.55 -2.82 -1.41
C ALA A 30 17.54 -3.98 -1.38
N TRP A 31 17.64 -4.91 -2.33
CA TRP A 31 16.82 -6.13 -2.33
C TRP A 31 17.05 -6.97 -1.06
N ALA A 32 18.31 -7.21 -0.70
CA ALA A 32 18.64 -7.97 0.50
C ALA A 32 18.03 -7.34 1.76
N TYR A 33 18.11 -6.01 1.89
CA TYR A 33 17.47 -5.29 3.00
C TYR A 33 15.93 -5.41 2.97
N LEU A 34 15.32 -5.09 1.83
CA LEU A 34 13.86 -5.11 1.64
C LEU A 34 13.28 -6.50 1.90
N TYR A 35 13.94 -7.53 1.39
CA TYR A 35 13.52 -8.90 1.64
C TYR A 35 13.60 -9.26 3.12
N ASN A 36 14.74 -9.00 3.77
CA ASN A 36 14.92 -9.37 5.18
C ASN A 36 14.00 -8.60 6.15
N ARG A 37 13.61 -7.37 5.81
CA ARG A 37 12.80 -6.51 6.68
C ARG A 37 11.32 -6.53 6.37
N TRP A 38 10.95 -6.59 5.09
CA TRP A 38 9.57 -6.45 4.66
C TRP A 38 9.04 -7.70 3.96
N TYR A 39 9.73 -8.22 2.95
CA TYR A 39 9.16 -9.31 2.14
C TYR A 39 9.35 -10.71 2.72
N LYS A 40 10.16 -10.92 3.76
CA LYS A 40 10.25 -12.21 4.42
C LYS A 40 8.89 -12.57 5.02
N GLU A 41 8.43 -13.80 4.80
CA GLU A 41 7.08 -14.27 5.17
C GLU A 41 6.69 -13.97 6.63
N SER A 42 7.63 -14.14 7.57
CA SER A 42 7.43 -13.81 8.99
C SER A 42 7.11 -12.33 9.23
N TRP A 43 7.72 -11.44 8.44
CA TRP A 43 7.52 -9.99 8.51
C TRP A 43 6.34 -9.53 7.65
N TRP A 44 6.12 -10.15 6.50
CA TRP A 44 5.02 -9.87 5.59
C TRP A 44 3.68 -9.83 6.33
N ASN A 45 3.39 -10.87 7.12
CA ASN A 45 2.16 -10.96 7.92
C ASN A 45 1.98 -9.82 8.94
N THR A 46 3.05 -9.12 9.29
CA THR A 46 3.02 -8.04 10.29
C THR A 46 2.59 -6.70 9.69
N TRP A 47 2.90 -6.45 8.41
CA TRP A 47 2.61 -5.16 7.75
C TRP A 47 1.63 -5.29 6.58
N ALA A 48 1.60 -6.42 5.87
CA ALA A 48 0.76 -6.60 4.71
C ALA A 48 -0.70 -6.83 5.12
N ARG A 49 -1.58 -5.94 4.67
CA ARG A 49 -3.02 -6.00 4.95
C ARG A 49 -3.70 -7.22 4.34
N SER A 50 -3.18 -7.75 3.24
CA SER A 50 -3.74 -8.93 2.55
C SER A 50 -3.77 -10.18 3.43
N THR A 51 -2.93 -10.23 4.47
CA THR A 51 -2.78 -11.39 5.35
C THR A 51 -3.76 -11.39 6.51
N ARG A 52 -4.50 -10.29 6.73
CA ARG A 52 -5.39 -10.13 7.89
C ARG A 52 -6.85 -10.05 7.46
N THR A 53 -7.67 -10.89 8.07
CA THR A 53 -9.13 -10.94 7.84
C THR A 53 -9.88 -9.72 8.39
N ALA A 54 -9.26 -8.98 9.31
CA ALA A 54 -9.81 -7.77 9.91
C ALA A 54 -8.82 -6.60 9.76
N ILE A 55 -9.34 -5.42 9.40
CA ILE A 55 -8.54 -4.19 9.27
C ILE A 55 -8.30 -3.61 10.68
N PRO A 56 -7.06 -3.55 11.18
CA PRO A 56 -6.78 -3.01 12.49
C PRO A 56 -6.87 -1.48 12.48
N ILE A 57 -7.90 -0.94 13.14
CA ILE A 57 -8.23 0.50 13.27
C ILE A 57 -7.05 1.33 13.81
N ILE A 58 -6.15 0.73 14.61
CA ILE A 58 -5.02 1.41 15.26
C ILE A 58 -3.80 1.51 14.33
N LYS A 59 -3.56 0.54 13.43
CA LYS A 59 -2.43 0.60 12.47
C LYS A 59 -2.71 1.50 11.28
N THR A 60 -3.97 1.90 11.11
CA THR A 60 -4.37 2.80 10.04
C THR A 60 -4.05 4.25 10.32
N THR A 61 -3.66 4.68 11.53
CA THR A 61 -3.45 6.12 11.81
C THR A 61 -2.46 6.76 10.86
N MET A 62 -1.27 6.21 10.61
CA MET A 62 -0.32 6.84 9.67
C MET A 62 -0.79 6.85 8.20
N MET A 63 -1.42 5.77 7.72
CA MET A 63 -1.95 5.71 6.35
C MET A 63 -3.20 6.57 6.18
N ILE A 64 -4.06 6.60 7.18
CA ILE A 64 -5.26 7.43 7.21
C ILE A 64 -4.85 8.89 7.39
N GLU A 65 -3.84 9.21 8.21
CA GLU A 65 -3.27 10.54 8.33
C GLU A 65 -2.58 11.00 7.04
N SER A 66 -1.87 10.11 6.34
CA SER A 66 -1.26 10.46 5.05
C SER A 66 -2.31 10.69 3.97
N GLN A 67 -3.38 9.89 3.94
CA GLN A 67 -4.56 10.11 3.10
C GLN A 67 -5.29 11.39 3.48
N TRP A 68 -5.52 11.65 4.77
CA TRP A 68 -6.10 12.90 5.26
C TRP A 68 -5.23 14.11 4.95
N ARG A 69 -3.91 13.96 4.92
CA ARG A 69 -3.00 15.03 4.50
C ARG A 69 -3.24 15.38 3.03
N ILE A 70 -3.31 14.39 2.14
CA ILE A 70 -3.59 14.59 0.71
C ILE A 70 -4.97 15.22 0.53
N LEU A 71 -5.99 14.66 1.19
CA LEU A 71 -7.37 15.16 1.10
C LEU A 71 -7.49 16.62 1.60
N LYS A 72 -6.83 16.95 2.71
CA LYS A 72 -6.87 18.31 3.27
C LYS A 72 -5.98 19.32 2.56
N ARG A 73 -4.79 18.93 2.11
CA ARG A 73 -3.82 19.86 1.52
C ARG A 73 -3.96 19.99 0.00
N ASP A 74 -4.27 18.91 -0.68
CA ASP A 74 -4.26 18.90 -2.15
C ASP A 74 -5.68 19.03 -2.70
N PHE A 75 -6.66 18.34 -2.11
CA PHE A 75 -8.03 18.39 -2.62
C PHE A 75 -8.85 19.57 -2.07
N LEU A 76 -8.86 19.80 -0.76
CA LEU A 76 -9.65 20.89 -0.16
C LEU A 76 -9.11 22.29 -0.48
N VAL A 77 -7.81 22.45 -0.70
CA VAL A 77 -7.22 23.75 -1.09
C VAL A 77 -7.62 24.13 -2.52
N ASN A 78 -7.63 23.15 -3.43
CA ASN A 78 -7.97 23.38 -4.83
C ASN A 78 -9.48 23.38 -5.10
N SER A 79 -10.27 22.81 -4.19
CA SER A 79 -11.73 22.72 -4.30
C SER A 79 -12.40 23.29 -3.04
N ILE A 80 -12.72 24.58 -3.07
CA ILE A 80 -13.35 25.28 -1.94
C ILE A 80 -14.80 24.79 -1.68
N ARG A 81 -15.41 24.11 -2.67
CA ARG A 81 -16.76 23.53 -2.55
C ARG A 81 -16.98 22.36 -3.52
N PRO A 82 -16.37 21.20 -3.27
CA PRO A 82 -16.50 20.05 -4.15
C PRO A 82 -17.95 19.57 -4.17
N ARG A 83 -18.46 19.22 -5.36
CA ARG A 83 -19.77 18.56 -5.46
C ARG A 83 -19.66 17.15 -4.85
N LEU A 84 -20.79 16.60 -4.40
CA LEU A 84 -20.83 15.31 -3.70
C LEU A 84 -20.23 14.18 -4.57
N ASP A 85 -20.51 14.23 -5.86
CA ASP A 85 -19.97 13.37 -6.92
C ASP A 85 -18.44 13.41 -7.02
N TYR A 86 -17.83 14.60 -6.88
CA TYR A 86 -16.38 14.75 -6.87
C TYR A 86 -15.76 14.20 -5.58
N LEU A 87 -16.45 14.36 -4.43
CA LEU A 87 -15.98 13.84 -3.15
C LEU A 87 -15.97 12.30 -3.12
N VAL A 88 -16.99 11.65 -3.69
CA VAL A 88 -17.07 10.18 -3.80
C VAL A 88 -15.95 9.62 -4.68
N TRP A 89 -15.46 10.38 -5.66
CA TRP A 89 -14.36 9.95 -6.52
C TRP A 89 -12.98 10.01 -5.83
N ILE A 90 -12.84 10.83 -4.78
CA ILE A 90 -11.56 11.06 -4.09
C ILE A 90 -11.32 10.04 -2.95
N ILE A 91 -12.39 9.43 -2.41
CA ILE A 91 -12.37 8.52 -1.26
C ILE A 91 -12.35 7.06 -1.72
#